data_AF-A0A7S2G1C0-F1
#
_entry.id   AF-A0A7S2G1C0-F1
#
_cell.length_a   1.000
_cell.length_b   1.000
_cell.length_c   1.000
_cell.angle_alpha   90.00
_cell.angle_beta   90.00
_cell.angle_gamma   90.00
#
_symmetry.space_group_name_H-M   'P 1'
#
loop_
_entity.id
_entity.type
_entity.pdbx_description
1 polymer ?
#
loop_
_entity_poly.entity_id
_entity_poly.type
_entity_poly.pdbx_seq_one_letter_code
_entity_poly.pdbx_strand_id
1 'polypeptide(L)'
;EPLFSLDPLPKEATDDLGRPLQAKRFDPEWLANTSVGDVLFQADYHLKELSMGEYEQPVLGMKSCLDLCEAEGHDQQWRAREWFVVNNADIHVTEDGILLPGLQMGVEAREQVVGEHGLEDAKLTRPDHPLVKYAEEFTRNFDLIAERKSAIYHLRELAKASILAKVLVDGQIGSEEPWFTSELEVEAETSLCAIPQLWNDRWYSKLHVKGGRLQDVRNGVAAKLHGVYGGVHFGL
;
A
#
# COMPACT_ATOMS: atom_id res chain seq x y z
N GLU A 1 12.48 12.72 -0.88
CA GLU A 1 11.73 12.02 -1.96
C GLU A 1 10.29 11.88 -1.51
N PRO A 2 9.31 11.82 -2.44
CA PRO A 2 7.92 11.69 -2.07
C PRO A 2 7.65 10.34 -1.39
N LEU A 3 7.12 10.41 -0.18
CA LEU A 3 6.69 9.30 0.65
C LEU A 3 5.24 9.53 1.05
N PHE A 4 4.47 8.45 1.04
CA PHE A 4 3.13 8.40 1.59
C PHE A 4 3.00 7.20 2.53
N SER A 5 2.25 7.32 3.63
CA SER A 5 1.85 6.16 4.44
C SER A 5 0.46 6.31 5.07
N LEU A 6 -0.17 5.17 5.29
CA LEU A 6 -1.36 4.98 6.13
C LEU A 6 -0.95 4.37 7.47
N ASP A 7 -0.84 5.24 8.46
CA ASP A 7 -0.37 4.87 9.79
C ASP A 7 -1.56 4.65 10.74
N PRO A 8 -1.52 3.61 11.60
CA PRO A 8 -2.55 3.45 12.62
C PRO A 8 -2.57 4.63 13.58
N LEU A 9 -3.76 5.12 13.90
CA LEU A 9 -3.95 6.04 15.02
C LEU A 9 -4.10 5.26 16.34
N PRO A 10 -3.97 5.93 17.51
CA PRO A 10 -4.24 5.31 18.81
C PRO A 10 -5.60 4.62 18.83
N LYS A 11 -5.76 3.57 19.66
CA LYS A 11 -6.98 2.75 19.68
C LYS A 11 -8.25 3.53 20.02
N GLU A 12 -8.09 4.66 20.69
CA GLU A 12 -9.13 5.57 21.11
C GLU A 12 -9.64 6.45 19.94
N ALA A 13 -8.86 6.54 18.86
CA ALA A 13 -9.24 7.27 17.65
C ALA A 13 -10.09 6.37 16.76
N THR A 14 -11.40 6.49 16.94
CA THR A 14 -12.40 5.79 16.12
C THR A 14 -13.32 6.77 15.41
N ASP A 15 -13.94 6.33 14.32
CA ASP A 15 -15.04 7.07 13.71
C ASP A 15 -16.35 6.94 14.50
N ASP A 16 -17.43 7.54 14.00
CA ASP A 16 -18.77 7.49 14.61
C ASP A 16 -19.35 6.08 14.76
N LEU A 17 -18.79 5.09 14.04
CA LEU A 17 -19.16 3.68 14.10
C LEU A 17 -18.22 2.85 14.98
N GLY A 18 -17.24 3.48 15.64
CA GLY A 18 -16.25 2.81 16.49
C GLY A 18 -15.15 2.09 15.70
N ARG A 19 -14.99 2.36 14.40
CA ARG A 19 -13.94 1.75 13.58
C ARG A 19 -12.62 2.47 13.79
N PRO A 20 -11.50 1.75 13.90
CA PRO A 20 -10.19 2.38 14.07
C PRO A 20 -9.85 3.25 12.86
N LEU A 21 -9.27 4.41 13.15
CA LEU A 21 -8.83 5.36 12.14
C LEU A 21 -7.34 5.17 11.80
N GLN A 22 -6.96 5.62 10.61
CA GLN A 22 -5.60 5.71 10.13
C GLN A 22 -5.29 7.11 9.65
N ALA A 23 -4.08 7.59 9.93
CA ALA A 23 -3.61 8.88 9.47
C ALA A 23 -2.99 8.78 8.07
N LYS A 24 -3.38 9.68 7.18
CA LYS A 24 -2.67 9.93 5.92
C LYS A 24 -1.42 10.74 6.24
N ARG A 25 -0.24 10.18 6.03
CA ARG A 25 1.03 10.88 6.19
C ARG A 25 1.68 11.10 4.83
N PHE A 26 2.10 12.33 4.60
CA PHE A 26 2.83 12.73 3.41
C PHE A 26 4.18 13.30 3.85
N ASP A 27 5.23 12.91 3.16
CA ASP A 27 6.55 13.51 3.32
C ASP A 27 7.16 13.77 1.93
N PRO A 28 7.42 15.04 1.56
CA PRO A 28 7.15 16.26 2.33
C PRO A 28 5.65 16.58 2.46
N GLU A 29 5.29 17.32 3.52
CA GLU A 29 3.89 17.64 3.87
C GLU A 29 3.11 18.34 2.74
N TRP A 30 3.79 19.13 1.90
CA TRP A 30 3.16 19.84 0.78
C TRP A 30 2.57 18.92 -0.29
N LEU A 31 2.92 17.62 -0.30
CA LEU A 31 2.27 16.65 -1.18
C LEU A 31 0.79 16.47 -0.83
N ALA A 32 0.39 16.75 0.41
CA ALA A 32 -1.00 16.77 0.79
C ALA A 32 -1.78 17.76 -0.09
N ASN A 33 -3.00 17.40 -0.48
CA ASN A 33 -3.87 18.21 -1.34
C ASN A 33 -3.33 18.46 -2.76
N THR A 34 -2.36 17.65 -3.21
CA THR A 34 -1.89 17.64 -4.60
C THR A 34 -2.37 16.40 -5.33
N SER A 35 -2.42 16.45 -6.66
CA SER A 35 -2.70 15.27 -7.49
C SER A 35 -1.67 14.16 -7.29
N VAL A 36 -0.40 14.52 -7.00
CA VAL A 36 0.66 13.58 -6.65
C VAL A 36 0.30 12.84 -5.36
N GLY A 37 -0.02 13.58 -4.30
CA GLY A 37 -0.46 13.01 -3.02
C GLY A 37 -1.68 12.11 -3.16
N ASP A 38 -2.68 12.52 -3.95
CA ASP A 38 -3.87 11.73 -4.20
C ASP A 38 -3.56 10.40 -4.91
N VAL A 39 -2.67 10.40 -5.90
CA VAL A 39 -2.24 9.16 -6.58
C VAL A 39 -1.52 8.23 -5.61
N LEU A 40 -0.62 8.76 -4.77
CA LEU A 40 0.09 7.96 -3.77
C LEU A 40 -0.90 7.31 -2.77
N PHE A 41 -1.86 8.09 -2.28
CA PHE A 41 -2.90 7.62 -1.37
C PHE A 41 -3.79 6.56 -2.02
N GLN A 42 -4.36 6.85 -3.20
CA GLN A 42 -5.30 5.94 -3.86
C GLN A 42 -4.66 4.61 -4.23
N ALA A 43 -3.41 4.63 -4.71
CA ALA A 43 -2.71 3.40 -5.07
C ALA A 43 -2.49 2.52 -3.84
N ASP A 44 -1.96 3.09 -2.74
CA ASP A 44 -1.70 2.36 -1.50
C ASP A 44 -2.98 1.85 -0.82
N TYR A 45 -4.04 2.66 -0.84
CA TYR A 45 -5.35 2.27 -0.33
C TYR A 45 -5.92 1.08 -1.12
N HIS A 46 -5.87 1.13 -2.46
CA HIS A 46 -6.31 0.02 -3.30
C HIS A 46 -5.45 -1.24 -3.15
N LEU A 47 -4.14 -1.10 -2.92
CA LEU A 47 -3.26 -2.24 -2.63
C LEU A 47 -3.76 -3.01 -1.41
N LYS A 48 -4.11 -2.29 -0.34
CA LYS A 48 -4.62 -2.87 0.92
C LYS A 48 -5.97 -3.54 0.74
N GLU A 49 -6.86 -2.93 -0.01
CA GLU A 49 -8.17 -3.54 -0.33
C GLU A 49 -7.99 -4.83 -1.15
N LEU A 50 -7.07 -4.85 -2.12
CA LEU A 50 -6.77 -6.05 -2.90
C LEU A 50 -6.07 -7.12 -2.04
N SER A 51 -5.09 -6.75 -1.22
CA SER A 51 -4.36 -7.69 -0.38
C SER A 51 -5.28 -8.36 0.65
N MET A 52 -6.29 -7.63 1.13
CA MET A 52 -7.31 -8.12 2.06
C MET A 52 -8.54 -8.72 1.37
N GLY A 53 -8.54 -8.86 0.04
CA GLY A 53 -9.61 -9.55 -0.70
C GLY A 53 -10.95 -8.82 -0.68
N GLU A 54 -10.94 -7.49 -0.56
CA GLU A 54 -12.15 -6.66 -0.71
C GLU A 54 -12.68 -6.65 -2.14
N TYR A 55 -11.77 -6.78 -3.11
CA TYR A 55 -12.10 -6.87 -4.53
C TYR A 55 -11.54 -8.14 -5.15
N GLU A 56 -12.14 -8.52 -6.29
CA GLU A 56 -11.60 -9.56 -7.16
C GLU A 56 -10.17 -9.19 -7.61
N GLN A 57 -9.30 -10.21 -7.58
CA GLN A 57 -7.91 -10.04 -7.96
C GLN A 57 -7.82 -9.72 -9.46
N PRO A 58 -7.03 -8.71 -9.84
CA PRO A 58 -6.85 -8.33 -11.24
C PRO A 58 -6.20 -9.42 -12.09
N VAL A 59 -5.60 -10.45 -11.51
CA VAL A 59 -4.92 -11.55 -12.21
C VAL A 59 -5.62 -12.86 -11.89
N LEU A 60 -5.95 -13.64 -12.92
CA LEU A 60 -6.63 -14.93 -12.73
C LEU A 60 -5.73 -15.90 -11.95
N GLY A 61 -6.28 -16.48 -10.88
CA GLY A 61 -5.56 -17.42 -10.02
C GLY A 61 -4.68 -16.77 -8.95
N MET A 62 -4.49 -15.45 -9.00
CA MET A 62 -3.86 -14.71 -7.90
C MET A 62 -4.79 -14.75 -6.68
N LYS A 63 -4.21 -14.95 -5.51
CA LYS A 63 -4.91 -15.10 -4.23
C LYS A 63 -4.68 -13.86 -3.36
N SER A 64 -5.71 -13.42 -2.65
CA SER A 64 -5.55 -12.43 -1.58
C SER A 64 -4.87 -13.05 -0.35
N CYS A 65 -4.44 -12.21 0.60
CA CYS A 65 -3.91 -12.69 1.88
C CYS A 65 -4.94 -13.54 2.65
N LEU A 66 -6.23 -13.21 2.53
CA LEU A 66 -7.29 -14.00 3.16
C LEU A 66 -7.39 -15.41 2.54
N ASP A 67 -7.36 -15.51 1.21
CA ASP A 67 -7.40 -16.79 0.51
C ASP A 67 -6.17 -17.66 0.86
N LEU A 68 -5.00 -17.02 1.01
CA LEU A 68 -3.77 -17.69 1.44
C LEU A 68 -3.88 -18.19 2.88
N CYS A 69 -4.41 -17.37 3.79
CA CYS A 69 -4.61 -17.77 5.19
C CYS A 69 -5.55 -18.97 5.32
N GLU A 70 -6.65 -18.98 4.56
CA GLU A 70 -7.62 -20.07 4.55
C GLU A 70 -7.01 -21.37 4.02
N ALA A 71 -6.29 -21.30 2.90
CA ALA A 71 -5.70 -22.47 2.25
C ALA A 71 -4.59 -23.13 3.08
N GLU A 72 -3.82 -22.33 3.81
CA GLU A 72 -2.62 -22.81 4.53
C GLU A 72 -2.88 -23.04 6.02
N GLY A 73 -4.12 -22.82 6.48
CA GLY A 73 -4.47 -22.99 7.88
C GLY A 73 -3.76 -22.00 8.80
N HIS A 74 -3.41 -20.81 8.28
CA HIS A 74 -2.90 -19.70 9.09
C HIS A 74 -4.04 -19.10 9.90
N ASP A 75 -4.42 -19.83 10.94
CA ASP A 75 -5.41 -19.46 11.94
C ASP A 75 -4.84 -18.48 12.98
N GLN A 76 -3.67 -17.90 12.73
CA GLN A 76 -3.02 -16.98 13.66
C GLN A 76 -3.23 -15.53 13.22
N GLN A 77 -3.54 -14.66 14.19
CA GLN A 77 -3.55 -13.23 13.96
C GLN A 77 -2.15 -12.78 13.52
N TRP A 78 -2.10 -11.89 12.54
CA TRP A 78 -0.86 -11.33 12.04
C TRP A 78 -1.04 -9.85 11.71
N ARG A 79 0.06 -9.12 11.76
CA ARG A 79 0.13 -7.71 11.36
C ARG A 79 1.34 -7.55 10.46
N ALA A 80 1.21 -6.73 9.44
CA ALA A 80 2.31 -6.47 8.52
C ALA A 80 2.12 -5.11 7.83
N ARG A 81 3.20 -4.63 7.23
CA ARG A 81 3.21 -3.44 6.37
C ARG A 81 3.51 -3.85 4.95
N GLU A 82 2.88 -3.21 3.98
CA GLU A 82 3.22 -3.33 2.57
C GLU A 82 3.39 -1.97 1.92
N TRP A 83 4.30 -1.91 0.94
CA TRP A 83 4.65 -0.66 0.27
C TRP A 83 4.90 -0.88 -1.21
N PHE A 84 4.52 0.11 -2.02
CA PHE A 84 5.04 0.19 -3.37
C PHE A 84 6.49 0.67 -3.37
N VAL A 85 7.32 0.00 -4.18
CA VAL A 85 8.75 0.30 -4.34
C VAL A 85 9.13 0.35 -5.82
N VAL A 86 10.19 1.08 -6.13
CA VAL A 86 10.88 1.01 -7.43
C VAL A 86 12.06 0.04 -7.30
N ASN A 87 11.98 -1.10 -7.96
CA ASN A 87 13.02 -2.13 -7.94
C ASN A 87 14.17 -1.81 -8.91
N ASN A 88 13.83 -1.24 -10.06
CA ASN A 88 14.78 -0.80 -11.06
C ASN A 88 14.23 0.41 -11.83
N ALA A 89 15.10 1.36 -12.15
CA ALA A 89 14.79 2.55 -12.92
C ALA A 89 15.96 2.87 -13.85
N ASP A 90 15.65 3.08 -15.13
CA ASP A 90 16.63 3.42 -16.15
C ASP A 90 16.03 4.40 -17.16
N ILE A 91 16.88 5.18 -17.83
CA ILE A 91 16.48 6.04 -18.95
C ILE A 91 17.26 5.60 -20.17
N HIS A 92 16.53 5.16 -21.20
CA HIS A 92 17.09 4.92 -22.52
C HIS A 92 17.00 6.20 -23.36
N VAL A 93 18.06 6.51 -24.11
CA VAL A 93 18.07 7.63 -25.06
C VAL A 93 18.07 7.05 -26.47
N THR A 94 17.08 7.39 -27.28
CA THR A 94 17.04 6.97 -28.69
C THR A 94 18.07 7.75 -29.53
N GLU A 95 18.34 7.30 -30.75
CA GLU A 95 19.21 8.02 -31.70
C GLU A 95 18.73 9.46 -31.97
N ASP A 96 17.40 9.67 -31.96
CA ASP A 96 16.75 10.97 -32.13
C ASP A 96 16.69 11.81 -30.83
N GLY A 97 17.30 11.33 -29.74
CA GLY A 97 17.37 12.06 -28.46
C GLY A 97 16.10 11.97 -27.61
N ILE A 98 15.20 11.02 -27.87
CA ILE A 98 14.01 10.81 -27.04
C ILE A 98 14.40 10.05 -25.78
N LEU A 99 14.00 10.56 -24.61
CA LEU A 99 14.17 9.91 -23.33
C LEU A 99 13.00 8.93 -23.08
N LEU A 100 13.33 7.65 -22.90
CA LEU A 100 12.38 6.57 -22.64
C LEU A 100 12.63 6.00 -21.24
N PRO A 101 11.76 6.29 -20.26
CA PRO A 101 11.91 5.76 -18.91
C PRO A 101 11.53 4.27 -18.86
N GLY A 102 12.51 3.43 -18.53
CA GLY A 102 12.35 2.06 -18.10
C GLY A 102 12.13 2.00 -16.59
N LEU A 103 11.09 1.28 -16.16
CA LEU A 103 10.71 1.20 -14.77
C LEU A 103 10.23 -0.21 -14.42
N GLN A 104 10.77 -0.77 -13.35
CA GLN A 104 10.28 -1.97 -12.70
C GLN A 104 9.83 -1.62 -11.29
N MET A 105 8.52 -1.63 -11.07
CA MET A 105 7.94 -1.45 -9.73
C MET A 105 7.58 -2.79 -9.11
N GLY A 106 7.35 -2.77 -7.80
CA GLY A 106 6.85 -3.91 -7.06
C GLY A 106 6.20 -3.50 -5.75
N VAL A 107 5.89 -4.51 -4.95
CA VAL A 107 5.41 -4.37 -3.58
C VAL A 107 6.35 -5.11 -2.66
N GLU A 108 6.77 -4.46 -1.58
CA GLU A 108 7.49 -5.10 -0.48
C GLU A 108 6.56 -5.27 0.71
N ALA A 109 6.71 -6.37 1.46
CA ALA A 109 5.99 -6.62 2.69
C ALA A 109 6.94 -6.90 3.86
N ARG A 110 6.57 -6.42 5.05
CA ARG A 110 7.28 -6.65 6.31
C ARG A 110 6.32 -7.05 7.40
N GLU A 111 6.60 -8.17 8.06
CA GLU A 111 5.83 -8.62 9.22
C GLU A 111 6.04 -7.64 10.37
N GLN A 112 4.99 -7.40 11.17
CA GLN A 112 5.07 -6.59 12.37
C GLN A 112 4.91 -7.45 13.62
N VAL A 113 5.76 -7.18 14.61
CA VAL A 113 5.76 -7.82 15.92
C VAL A 113 5.58 -6.78 17.02
N VAL A 114 5.17 -7.23 18.21
CA VAL A 114 5.09 -6.35 19.38
C VAL A 114 6.48 -6.29 20.01
N GLY A 115 7.13 -5.12 19.89
CA GLY A 115 8.40 -4.79 20.53
C GLY A 115 8.23 -3.90 21.77
N GLU A 116 9.34 -3.37 22.27
CA GLU A 116 9.38 -2.54 23.48
C GLU A 116 8.61 -1.21 23.33
N HIS A 117 8.53 -0.68 22.11
CA HIS A 117 7.88 0.58 21.79
C HIS A 117 6.52 0.43 21.10
N GLY A 118 5.95 -0.78 21.12
CA GLY A 118 4.68 -1.09 20.45
C GLY A 118 4.88 -1.93 19.20
N LEU A 119 4.11 -1.67 18.14
CA LEU A 119 4.26 -2.40 16.88
C LEU A 119 5.49 -1.93 16.12
N GLU A 120 6.37 -2.85 15.77
CA GLU A 120 7.57 -2.61 14.98
C GLU A 120 7.75 -3.68 13.90
N ASP A 121 8.53 -3.39 12.87
CA ASP A 121 8.87 -4.40 11.87
C ASP A 121 9.72 -5.51 12.49
N ALA A 122 9.41 -6.75 12.13
CA ALA A 122 10.25 -7.89 12.42
C ALA A 122 11.63 -7.69 11.78
N LYS A 123 12.69 -8.00 12.52
CA LYS A 123 14.08 -7.97 12.01
C LYS A 123 14.26 -8.88 10.79
N LEU A 124 13.51 -9.97 10.73
CA LEU A 124 13.44 -10.88 9.60
C LEU A 124 11.98 -11.20 9.34
N THR A 125 11.47 -10.78 8.20
CA THR A 125 10.14 -11.15 7.73
C THR A 125 10.15 -12.61 7.30
N ARG A 126 9.18 -13.39 7.76
CA ARG A 126 9.10 -14.81 7.38
C ARG A 126 8.62 -14.95 5.92
N PRO A 127 9.25 -15.80 5.11
CA PRO A 127 8.86 -15.99 3.70
C PRO A 127 7.51 -16.70 3.55
N ASP A 128 7.07 -17.42 4.58
CA ASP A 128 5.76 -18.08 4.59
C ASP A 128 4.62 -17.12 4.98
N HIS A 129 4.91 -15.86 5.33
CA HIS A 129 3.90 -14.88 5.73
C HIS A 129 2.94 -14.56 4.56
N PRO A 130 1.61 -14.59 4.77
CA PRO A 130 0.62 -14.37 3.70
C PRO A 130 0.84 -13.08 2.90
N LEU A 131 1.11 -11.96 3.58
CA LEU A 131 1.40 -10.68 2.92
C LEU A 131 2.68 -10.69 2.09
N VAL A 132 3.69 -11.48 2.46
CA VAL A 132 4.93 -11.62 1.67
C VAL A 132 4.66 -12.38 0.39
N LYS A 133 3.96 -13.52 0.47
CA LYS A 133 3.55 -14.29 -0.71
C LYS A 133 2.69 -13.45 -1.65
N TYR A 134 1.77 -12.67 -1.10
CA TYR A 134 0.95 -11.74 -1.87
C TYR A 134 1.82 -10.67 -2.55
N ALA A 135 2.71 -10.00 -1.82
CA ALA A 135 3.59 -8.97 -2.36
C ALA A 135 4.52 -9.50 -3.47
N GLU A 136 5.05 -10.72 -3.32
CA GLU A 136 5.84 -11.39 -4.35
C GLU A 136 5.01 -11.66 -5.62
N GLU A 137 3.80 -12.20 -5.49
CA GLU A 137 2.92 -12.45 -6.63
C GLU A 137 2.45 -11.14 -7.28
N PHE A 138 2.15 -10.12 -6.48
CA PHE A 138 1.82 -8.79 -6.97
C PHE A 138 2.97 -8.20 -7.78
N THR A 139 4.19 -8.28 -7.25
CA THR A 139 5.40 -7.79 -7.92
C THR A 139 5.63 -8.51 -9.25
N ARG A 140 5.47 -9.85 -9.28
CA ARG A 140 5.59 -10.64 -10.53
C ARG A 140 4.60 -10.21 -11.61
N ASN A 141 3.41 -9.76 -11.20
CA ASN A 141 2.35 -9.37 -12.12
C ASN A 141 2.12 -7.85 -12.20
N PHE A 142 3.05 -7.04 -11.67
CA PHE A 142 2.81 -5.60 -11.43
C PHE A 142 2.29 -4.89 -12.67
N ASP A 143 2.93 -5.07 -13.83
CA ASP A 143 2.53 -4.40 -15.07
C ASP A 143 1.12 -4.79 -15.52
N LEU A 144 0.78 -6.08 -15.45
CA LEU A 144 -0.56 -6.54 -15.80
C LEU A 144 -1.62 -5.98 -14.84
N ILE A 145 -1.27 -5.87 -13.55
CA ILE A 145 -2.13 -5.27 -12.54
C ILE A 145 -2.33 -3.78 -12.83
N ALA A 146 -1.26 -3.05 -13.15
CA ALA A 146 -1.30 -1.65 -13.52
C ALA A 146 -2.26 -1.44 -14.71
N GLU A 147 -2.15 -2.23 -15.78
CA GLU A 147 -3.07 -2.13 -16.93
C GLU A 147 -4.56 -2.34 -16.57
N ARG A 148 -4.85 -3.05 -15.47
CA ARG A 148 -6.22 -3.39 -15.04
C ARG A 148 -6.75 -2.52 -13.90
N LYS A 149 -5.90 -1.76 -13.22
CA LYS A 149 -6.24 -0.94 -12.05
C LYS A 149 -5.66 0.46 -12.22
N SER A 150 -6.55 1.41 -12.52
CA SER A 150 -6.18 2.80 -12.85
C SER A 150 -5.30 3.47 -11.80
N ALA A 151 -5.58 3.29 -10.50
CA ALA A 151 -4.75 3.87 -9.44
C ALA A 151 -3.30 3.39 -9.48
N ILE A 152 -3.09 2.10 -9.77
CA ILE A 152 -1.76 1.48 -9.86
C ILE A 152 -1.08 1.86 -11.19
N TYR A 153 -1.84 1.98 -12.28
CA TYR A 153 -1.35 2.57 -13.53
C TYR A 153 -0.82 3.99 -13.31
N HIS A 154 -1.61 4.87 -12.68
CA HIS A 154 -1.22 6.25 -12.45
C HIS A 154 -0.01 6.35 -11.52
N LEU A 155 0.12 5.46 -10.54
CA LEU A 155 1.32 5.37 -9.72
C LEU A 155 2.57 5.05 -10.55
N ARG A 156 2.47 4.07 -11.47
CA ARG A 156 3.57 3.71 -12.38
C ARG A 156 3.97 4.87 -13.27
N GLU A 157 3.00 5.56 -13.87
CA GLU A 157 3.29 6.71 -14.75
C GLU A 157 3.85 7.90 -13.96
N LEU A 158 3.40 8.12 -12.73
CA LEU A 158 3.96 9.11 -11.82
C LEU A 158 5.43 8.81 -11.47
N ALA A 159 5.75 7.54 -11.20
CA ALA A 159 7.13 7.11 -10.94
C ALA A 159 8.03 7.34 -12.17
N LYS A 160 7.56 6.99 -13.38
CA LYS A 160 8.29 7.28 -14.64
C LYS A 160 8.54 8.78 -14.81
N ALA A 161 7.53 9.61 -14.58
CA ALA A 161 7.66 11.06 -14.67
C ALA A 161 8.65 11.61 -13.63
N SER A 162 8.65 11.05 -12.42
CA SER A 162 9.56 11.43 -11.33
C SER A 162 11.02 11.09 -11.66
N ILE A 163 11.27 9.91 -12.23
CA ILE A 163 12.62 9.51 -12.69
C ILE A 163 13.09 10.42 -13.83
N LEU A 164 12.22 10.69 -14.80
CA LEU A 164 12.56 11.56 -15.91
C LEU A 164 12.89 12.98 -15.41
N ALA A 165 12.08 13.52 -14.51
CA ALA A 165 12.33 14.82 -13.88
C ALA A 165 13.66 14.83 -13.13
N LYS A 166 13.97 13.79 -12.35
CA LYS A 166 15.25 13.63 -11.66
C LYS A 166 16.42 13.69 -12.65
N VAL A 167 16.37 12.93 -13.75
CA VAL A 167 17.43 12.92 -14.77
C VAL A 167 17.59 14.26 -15.47
N LEU A 168 16.50 14.97 -15.76
CA LEU A 168 16.57 16.31 -16.35
C LEU A 168 17.23 17.32 -15.40
N VAL A 169 16.85 17.28 -14.12
CA VAL A 169 17.40 18.15 -13.07
C VAL A 169 18.87 17.85 -12.83
N ASP A 170 19.23 16.57 -12.65
CA ASP A 170 20.61 16.13 -12.42
C ASP A 170 21.51 16.40 -13.64
N GLY A 171 20.94 16.26 -14.84
CA GLY A 171 21.60 16.57 -16.11
C GLY A 171 21.74 18.06 -16.40
N GLN A 172 21.21 18.94 -15.53
CA GLN A 172 21.18 20.40 -15.72
C GLN A 172 20.58 20.81 -17.08
N ILE A 173 19.67 19.99 -17.61
CA ILE A 173 19.01 20.24 -18.88
C ILE A 173 18.02 21.37 -18.60
N GLY A 174 18.33 22.56 -19.14
CA GLY A 174 17.71 23.83 -18.78
C GLY A 174 16.20 23.75 -18.64
N SER A 175 15.73 23.74 -17.40
CA SER A 175 14.33 23.89 -17.07
C SER A 175 14.02 25.38 -16.96
N GLU A 176 13.13 25.89 -17.80
CA GLU A 176 12.74 27.30 -17.74
C GLU A 176 12.16 27.63 -16.34
N GLU A 177 12.67 28.68 -15.68
CA GLU A 177 12.22 29.16 -14.36
C GLU A 177 10.69 29.23 -14.13
N PRO A 178 9.81 29.56 -15.11
CA PRO A 178 8.37 29.65 -14.89
C PRO A 178 7.71 28.39 -14.31
N TRP A 179 8.27 27.20 -14.52
CA TRP A 179 7.73 25.95 -13.97
C TRP A 179 7.88 25.85 -12.45
N PHE A 180 8.84 26.58 -11.86
CA PHE A 180 9.16 26.53 -10.43
C PHE A 180 8.67 27.75 -9.65
N THR A 181 8.39 28.87 -10.34
CA THR A 181 7.94 30.12 -9.71
C THR A 181 6.42 30.21 -9.53
N SER A 182 5.65 29.19 -9.94
CA SER A 182 4.24 29.16 -9.59
C SER A 182 4.14 28.88 -8.09
N GLU A 183 4.01 29.95 -7.30
CA GLU A 183 3.68 29.90 -5.88
C GLU A 183 2.38 29.09 -5.75
N LEU A 184 2.52 27.79 -5.50
CA LEU A 184 1.43 26.96 -5.03
C LEU A 184 1.14 27.44 -3.60
N GLU A 185 0.31 28.47 -3.49
CA GLU A 185 -0.40 28.80 -2.26
C GLU A 185 -1.34 27.63 -1.94
N VAL A 186 -0.76 26.52 -1.47
CA VAL A 186 -1.55 25.46 -0.86
C VAL A 186 -1.85 25.97 0.54
N GLU A 187 -3.00 26.63 0.68
CA GLU A 187 -3.63 26.71 1.98
C GLU A 187 -3.73 25.27 2.48
N ALA A 188 -2.94 24.92 3.48
CA ALA A 188 -3.01 23.65 4.18
C ALA A 188 -4.31 23.62 4.99
N GLU A 189 -5.46 23.70 4.30
CA GLU A 189 -6.71 23.28 4.89
C GLU A 189 -6.52 21.81 5.25
N THR A 190 -6.83 21.53 6.51
CA THR A 190 -6.80 20.23 7.17
C THR A 190 -7.80 19.30 6.49
N SER A 191 -7.47 18.85 5.28
CA SER A 191 -8.16 17.78 4.60
C SER A 191 -8.12 16.57 5.52
N LEU A 192 -9.21 15.81 5.55
CA LEU A 192 -9.48 14.66 6.43
C LEU A 192 -8.22 13.79 6.57
N CYS A 193 -7.43 14.11 7.60
CA CYS A 193 -6.12 13.53 7.83
C CYS A 193 -6.24 12.12 8.40
N ALA A 194 -7.47 11.71 8.75
CA ALA A 194 -7.83 10.40 9.23
C ALA A 194 -8.91 9.74 8.36
N ILE A 195 -8.75 8.46 8.07
CA ILE A 195 -9.73 7.62 7.35
C ILE A 195 -9.98 6.32 8.12
N PRO A 196 -11.17 5.70 7.99
CA PRO A 196 -11.46 4.42 8.64
C PRO A 196 -10.67 3.27 7.98
N GLN A 197 -10.25 2.30 8.78
CA GLN A 197 -9.52 1.12 8.32
C GLN A 197 -10.46 0.01 7.81
N LEU A 198 -11.14 0.25 6.68
CA LEU A 198 -12.25 -0.59 6.23
C LEU A 198 -11.90 -2.07 5.99
N TRP A 199 -10.68 -2.38 5.53
CA TRP A 199 -10.25 -3.76 5.27
C TRP A 199 -9.95 -4.59 6.52
N ASN A 200 -9.75 -3.96 7.68
CA ASN A 200 -9.51 -4.66 8.94
C ASN A 200 -10.81 -5.12 9.62
N ASP A 201 -11.97 -4.64 9.15
CA ASP A 201 -13.28 -4.99 9.72
C ASP A 201 -13.79 -6.37 9.27
N ARG A 202 -13.08 -7.06 8.37
CA ARG A 202 -13.42 -8.44 8.01
C ARG A 202 -13.13 -9.40 9.14
N TRP A 203 -14.20 -9.72 9.87
CA TRP A 203 -14.19 -10.77 10.89
C TRP A 203 -14.38 -12.13 10.24
N TYR A 204 -13.34 -12.95 10.24
CA TYR A 204 -13.48 -14.34 9.84
C TYR A 204 -13.88 -15.20 11.04
N SER A 205 -15.00 -15.91 10.91
CA SER A 205 -15.52 -16.84 11.90
C SER A 205 -15.63 -18.23 11.27
N LYS A 206 -14.73 -19.16 11.61
CA LYS A 206 -14.93 -20.57 11.25
C LYS A 206 -16.05 -21.14 12.11
N LEU A 207 -17.21 -21.37 11.50
CA LEU A 207 -18.31 -22.08 12.16
C LEU A 207 -18.07 -23.60 12.06
N HIS A 208 -17.60 -24.22 13.14
CA HIS A 208 -17.48 -25.67 13.20
C HIS A 208 -18.86 -26.30 13.45
N VAL A 209 -19.42 -26.98 12.44
CA VAL A 209 -20.66 -27.75 12.61
C VAL A 209 -20.30 -29.22 12.84
N LYS A 210 -20.60 -29.77 14.02
CA LYS A 210 -20.42 -31.19 14.33
C LYS A 210 -21.74 -31.80 14.79
N GLY A 211 -22.25 -32.79 14.06
CA GLY A 211 -23.51 -33.47 14.37
C GLY A 211 -24.74 -32.55 14.33
N GLY A 212 -24.77 -31.59 13.39
CA GLY A 212 -25.88 -30.64 13.24
C GLY A 212 -25.95 -29.56 14.33
N ARG A 213 -24.91 -29.42 15.16
CA ARG A 213 -24.79 -28.35 16.15
C ARG A 213 -23.51 -27.55 15.89
N LEU A 214 -23.62 -26.23 16.06
CA LEU A 214 -22.48 -25.33 16.07
C LEU A 214 -21.65 -25.60 17.34
N GLN A 215 -20.41 -26.04 17.17
CA GLN A 215 -19.39 -25.96 18.21
C GLN A 215 -18.83 -24.52 18.26
N ASP A 216 -18.26 -24.12 19.39
CA ASP A 216 -17.67 -22.79 19.66
C ASP A 216 -18.59 -21.61 19.98
N VAL A 217 -19.92 -21.78 20.05
CA VAL A 217 -20.84 -20.69 20.47
C VAL A 217 -20.61 -20.23 21.92
N ARG A 218 -20.10 -21.11 22.80
CA ARG A 218 -19.98 -20.84 24.25
C ARG A 218 -18.71 -20.08 24.67
N ASN A 219 -17.66 -20.08 23.86
CA ASN A 219 -16.38 -19.45 24.22
C ASN A 219 -16.19 -18.05 23.60
N GLY A 220 -17.20 -17.55 22.86
CA GLY A 220 -17.02 -16.40 21.98
C GLY A 220 -16.14 -16.80 20.80
N VAL A 221 -16.60 -16.54 19.58
CA VAL A 221 -15.70 -16.60 18.43
C VAL A 221 -14.75 -15.41 18.62
N ALA A 222 -13.56 -15.66 19.15
CA ALA A 222 -12.53 -14.63 19.24
C ALA A 222 -12.20 -14.21 17.81
N ALA A 223 -12.73 -13.06 17.38
CA ALA A 223 -12.47 -12.50 16.07
C ALA A 223 -10.95 -12.36 15.90
N LYS A 224 -10.40 -13.01 14.88
CA LYS A 224 -8.98 -12.91 14.56
C LYS A 224 -8.77 -11.65 13.73
N LEU A 225 -8.14 -10.65 14.33
CA LEU A 225 -7.85 -9.38 13.65
C LEU A 225 -6.53 -9.52 12.88
N HIS A 226 -6.62 -9.41 11.56
CA HIS A 226 -5.46 -9.21 10.69
C HIS A 226 -5.29 -7.71 10.44
N GLY A 227 -4.05 -7.24 10.29
CA GLY A 227 -3.77 -5.82 10.08
C GLY A 227 -2.74 -5.59 8.98
N VAL A 228 -3.10 -4.77 8.01
CA VAL A 228 -2.19 -4.29 6.96
C VAL A 228 -2.05 -2.78 7.03
N TYR A 229 -0.81 -2.31 7.06
CA TYR A 229 -0.42 -0.89 7.06
C TYR A 229 0.61 -0.63 5.96
N GLY A 230 1.11 0.59 5.81
CA GLY A 230 2.22 0.88 4.91
C GLY A 230 1.92 2.03 3.95
N GLY A 231 2.42 2.01 2.72
CA GLY A 231 2.47 3.23 1.92
C GLY A 231 3.14 3.15 0.54
N VAL A 232 3.58 4.30 0.02
CA VAL A 232 4.39 4.39 -1.20
C VAL A 232 5.74 5.01 -0.85
N HIS A 233 6.82 4.37 -1.28
CA HIS A 233 8.17 4.93 -1.18
C HIS A 233 8.96 4.63 -2.45
N PHE A 234 9.20 5.64 -3.28
CA PHE A 234 9.89 5.41 -4.55
C PHE A 234 11.39 5.10 -4.40
N GLY A 235 12.09 5.68 -3.42
CA GLY A 235 13.53 5.40 -3.20
C GLY A 235 14.43 5.82 -4.36
N LEU A 236 14.15 6.97 -4.99
CA LEU A 236 14.71 7.47 -6.25
C LEU A 236 15.84 8.49 -6.10
#